data_AF-A0A2G9UBF6-F1
#
_entry.id   AF-A0A2G9UBF6-F1
#
_cell.length_a   1.000
_cell.length_b   1.000
_cell.length_c   1.000
_cell.angle_alpha   90.00
_cell.angle_beta   90.00
_cell.angle_gamma   90.00
#
_symmetry.space_group_name_H-M   'P 1'
#
loop_
_entity.id
_entity.type
_entity.pdbx_description
1 polymer ?
#
loop_
_entity_poly.entity_id
_entity_poly.type
_entity_poly.pdbx_seq_one_letter_code
_entity_poly.pdbx_strand_id
1 'polypeptide(L)'
;PIKILSKEFASNKKYKPPEYTTEAYDKNEPKNRYNDIICIDSTRVVLKDRASDDDYIHASWMTMPDQFKYICTQGPLLETLEDFWHMMFCERSTVLVQLCNFVEGCAYKDNMSSFDKYKRFWSKFWKLAIRFNARNFGGGRGTIDDSQPLCLPGVA
;
A
#
# COMPACT_ATOMS: atom_id res chain seq x y z
N PRO A 1 4.43 16.91 32.64
CA PRO A 1 3.66 16.31 31.52
C PRO A 1 4.49 16.17 30.22
N ILE A 2 4.93 17.28 29.60
CA ILE A 2 5.65 17.25 28.30
C ILE A 2 6.98 16.47 28.39
N LYS A 3 7.75 16.64 29.48
CA LYS A 3 9.03 15.93 29.68
C LYS A 3 8.89 14.40 29.75
N ILE A 4 7.73 13.90 30.19
CA ILE A 4 7.47 12.45 30.28
C ILE A 4 7.31 11.88 28.86
N LEU A 5 6.46 12.51 28.05
CA LEU A 5 6.26 12.13 26.64
C LEU A 5 7.56 12.26 25.82
N SER A 6 8.36 13.29 26.05
CA SER A 6 9.66 13.43 25.38
C SER A 6 10.62 12.28 25.71
N LYS A 7 10.62 11.82 26.97
CA LYS A 7 11.46 10.69 27.41
C LYS A 7 11.00 9.37 26.81
N GLU A 8 9.68 9.13 26.80
CA GLU A 8 9.06 7.94 26.21
C GLU A 8 9.29 7.87 24.69
N PHE A 9 9.08 9.00 23.99
CA PHE A 9 9.39 9.08 22.56
C PHE A 9 10.86 8.79 22.28
N ALA A 10 11.78 9.32 23.08
CA ALA A 10 13.20 9.08 22.91
C ALA A 10 13.59 7.59 23.07
N SER A 11 12.93 6.86 23.98
CA SER A 11 13.12 5.41 24.10
C SER A 11 12.57 4.63 22.90
N ASN A 12 11.43 5.04 22.35
CA ASN A 12 10.77 4.32 21.25
C ASN A 12 11.31 4.67 19.87
N LYS A 13 11.93 5.84 19.70
CA LYS A 13 12.44 6.34 18.40
C LYS A 13 13.38 5.37 17.69
N LYS A 14 14.14 4.57 18.45
CA LYS A 14 15.13 3.62 17.92
C LYS A 14 14.68 2.17 18.04
N TYR A 15 13.44 1.93 18.45
CA TYR A 15 12.95 0.58 18.63
C TYR A 15 12.97 -0.16 17.28
N LYS A 16 13.52 -1.37 17.32
CA LYS A 16 13.42 -2.36 16.26
C LYS A 16 13.04 -3.68 16.94
N PRO A 17 12.16 -4.48 16.33
CA PRO A 17 11.84 -5.78 16.91
C PRO A 17 13.11 -6.62 17.04
N PRO A 18 13.22 -7.47 18.08
CA PRO A 18 14.33 -8.41 18.19
C PRO A 18 14.26 -9.38 17.01
N GLU A 19 15.41 -9.67 16.41
CA GLU A 19 15.55 -10.63 15.30
C GLU A 19 14.62 -10.33 14.11
N TYR A 20 15.01 -9.38 13.26
CA TYR A 20 14.29 -9.05 12.03
C TYR A 20 15.23 -9.12 10.82
N THR A 21 14.66 -9.40 9.65
CA THR A 21 15.37 -9.41 8.37
C THR A 21 14.74 -8.38 7.42
N THR A 22 15.53 -7.91 6.46
CA THR A 22 15.16 -6.89 5.46
C THR A 22 15.61 -7.29 4.05
N GLU A 23 15.75 -8.57 3.76
CA GLU A 23 16.36 -9.04 2.52
C GLU A 23 15.61 -8.58 1.28
N ALA A 24 14.27 -8.62 1.31
CA ALA A 24 13.47 -8.17 0.17
C ALA A 24 13.56 -6.65 0.00
N TYR A 25 13.58 -5.90 1.12
CA TYR A 25 13.76 -4.45 1.12
C TYR A 25 15.12 -4.04 0.54
N ASP A 26 16.20 -4.70 0.95
CA ASP A 26 17.57 -4.39 0.53
C ASP A 26 17.81 -4.71 -0.96
N LYS A 27 17.13 -5.73 -1.50
CA LYS A 27 17.21 -6.11 -2.93
C LYS A 27 16.42 -5.17 -3.86
N ASN A 28 15.46 -4.42 -3.32
CA ASN A 28 14.49 -3.62 -4.08
C ASN A 28 14.59 -2.12 -3.78
N GLU A 29 15.81 -1.60 -3.58
CA GLU A 29 16.06 -0.19 -3.24
C GLU A 29 15.32 0.83 -4.16
N PRO A 30 15.22 0.64 -5.48
CA PRO A 30 14.47 1.55 -6.35
C PRO A 30 12.95 1.60 -6.08
N LYS A 31 12.39 0.60 -5.39
CA LYS A 31 10.96 0.56 -5.01
C LYS A 31 10.70 1.24 -3.65
N ASN A 32 11.74 1.73 -2.96
CA ASN A 32 11.66 2.34 -1.63
C ASN A 32 11.70 3.87 -1.72
N ARG A 33 10.72 4.55 -1.11
CA ARG A 33 10.67 6.03 -1.11
C ARG A 33 11.68 6.67 -0.16
N TYR A 34 11.93 6.02 0.98
CA TYR A 34 12.77 6.54 2.05
C TYR A 34 13.68 5.43 2.57
N ASN A 35 14.99 5.66 2.56
CA ASN A 35 15.98 4.66 2.95
C ASN A 35 16.10 4.46 4.47
N ASP A 36 15.53 5.38 5.27
CA ASP A 36 15.48 5.31 6.73
C ASP A 36 14.22 4.61 7.25
N ILE A 37 13.27 4.25 6.37
CA ILE A 37 12.06 3.51 6.71
C ILE A 37 12.17 2.09 6.16
N ILE A 38 12.53 1.14 7.03
CA ILE A 38 12.73 -0.25 6.66
C ILE A 38 11.40 -1.00 6.47
N CYS A 39 11.37 -1.95 5.54
CA CYS A 39 10.29 -2.94 5.39
C CYS A 39 10.78 -4.30 5.91
N ILE A 40 10.10 -4.87 6.90
CA ILE A 40 10.53 -6.09 7.59
C ILE A 40 9.94 -7.31 6.89
N ASP A 41 10.76 -8.31 6.56
CA ASP A 41 10.33 -9.48 5.78
C ASP A 41 9.21 -10.27 6.46
N SER A 42 9.23 -10.41 7.80
CA SER A 42 8.22 -11.18 8.54
C SER A 42 6.81 -10.57 8.49
N THR A 43 6.71 -9.29 8.14
CA THR A 43 5.43 -8.56 8.09
C THR A 43 5.13 -7.95 6.72
N ARG A 44 6.05 -8.04 5.76
CA ARG A 44 5.84 -7.44 4.43
C ARG A 44 4.63 -8.05 3.75
N VAL A 45 3.98 -7.25 2.91
CA VAL A 45 3.01 -7.78 1.95
C VAL A 45 3.79 -8.40 0.79
N VAL A 46 3.44 -9.64 0.44
CA VAL A 46 3.99 -10.35 -0.70
C VAL A 46 2.99 -10.25 -1.85
N LEU A 47 3.39 -9.71 -3.00
CA LEU A 47 2.50 -9.62 -4.16
C LEU A 47 2.16 -11.03 -4.66
N LYS A 48 0.87 -11.39 -4.58
CA LYS A 48 0.35 -12.69 -5.06
C LYS A 48 0.42 -12.74 -6.58
N ASP A 49 0.53 -13.94 -7.12
CA ASP A 49 0.54 -14.18 -8.57
C ASP A 49 1.68 -13.49 -9.32
N ARG A 50 2.80 -13.20 -8.63
CA ARG A 50 4.05 -12.70 -9.19
C ARG A 50 5.20 -13.68 -8.97
N ALA A 51 6.24 -13.55 -9.79
CA ALA A 51 7.47 -14.31 -9.61
C ALA A 51 8.16 -13.90 -8.30
N SER A 52 8.89 -14.83 -7.67
CA SER A 52 9.50 -14.59 -6.35
C SER A 52 10.58 -13.52 -6.36
N ASP A 53 11.12 -13.17 -7.52
CA ASP A 53 12.07 -12.09 -7.73
C ASP A 53 11.41 -10.72 -8.00
N ASP A 54 10.08 -10.68 -8.19
CA ASP A 54 9.27 -9.45 -8.37
C ASP A 54 8.04 -9.42 -7.44
N ASP A 55 8.14 -10.05 -6.27
CA ASP A 55 7.04 -10.12 -5.30
C ASP A 55 6.98 -8.94 -4.32
N TYR A 56 7.86 -7.94 -4.50
CA TYR A 56 8.12 -6.90 -3.51
C TYR A 56 7.33 -5.61 -3.76
N ILE A 57 6.68 -5.15 -2.68
CA ILE A 57 6.17 -3.78 -2.50
C ILE A 57 6.52 -3.30 -1.08
N HIS A 58 6.84 -2.01 -0.92
CA HIS A 58 7.09 -1.42 0.40
C HIS A 58 5.78 -1.21 1.17
N ALA A 59 5.26 -2.32 1.69
CA ALA A 59 4.03 -2.40 2.47
C ALA A 59 4.17 -3.50 3.53
N SER A 60 3.56 -3.31 4.69
CA SER A 60 3.57 -4.28 5.78
C SER A 60 2.18 -4.46 6.39
N TRP A 61 1.89 -5.69 6.80
CA TRP A 61 0.72 -6.04 7.59
C TRP A 61 0.89 -5.56 9.02
N MET A 62 -0.16 -4.93 9.54
CA MET A 62 -0.28 -4.51 10.92
C MET A 62 -1.55 -5.10 11.50
N THR A 63 -1.43 -5.78 12.64
CA THR A 63 -2.58 -6.31 13.38
C THR A 63 -2.79 -5.44 14.61
N MET A 64 -3.98 -4.85 14.72
CA MET A 64 -4.36 -4.03 15.86
C MET A 64 -4.81 -4.89 17.05
N PRO A 65 -4.84 -4.34 18.28
CA PRO A 65 -5.28 -5.10 19.47
C PRO A 65 -6.69 -5.68 19.34
N ASP A 66 -7.56 -4.99 18.60
CA ASP A 66 -8.92 -5.40 18.25
C ASP A 66 -8.99 -6.48 17.13
N GLN A 67 -7.83 -7.03 16.74
CA GLN A 67 -7.63 -8.05 15.71
C GLN A 67 -7.92 -7.59 14.27
N PHE A 68 -8.24 -6.32 14.04
CA PHE A 68 -8.34 -5.80 12.69
C PHE A 68 -6.96 -5.70 12.04
N LYS A 69 -6.88 -6.11 10.78
CA LYS A 69 -5.67 -6.07 9.97
C LYS A 69 -5.67 -4.86 9.04
N TYR A 70 -4.54 -4.21 8.98
CA TYR A 70 -4.29 -3.05 8.12
C TYR A 70 -3.04 -3.30 7.30
N ILE A 71 -2.99 -2.69 6.13
CA ILE A 71 -1.76 -2.60 5.33
C ILE A 71 -1.26 -1.17 5.48
N CYS A 72 -0.07 -1.04 6.07
CA CYS A 72 0.65 0.23 6.11
C CYS A 72 1.65 0.24 4.96
N THR A 73 1.63 1.27 4.13
CA THR A 73 2.49 1.36 2.95
C THR A 73 2.91 2.81 2.70
N GLN A 74 4.03 2.98 2.01
CA GLN A 74 4.44 4.29 1.52
C GLN A 74 3.44 4.86 0.48
N GLY A 75 3.52 6.17 0.26
CA GLY A 75 2.87 6.77 -0.91
C GLY A 75 3.43 6.17 -2.21
N PRO A 76 2.61 5.61 -3.12
CA PRO A 76 3.09 4.97 -4.34
C PRO A 76 4.02 5.87 -5.15
N LEU A 77 5.10 5.28 -5.66
CA LEU A 77 6.01 5.92 -6.60
C LEU A 77 5.47 5.71 -8.02
N LEU A 78 6.11 6.32 -9.03
CA LEU A 78 5.68 6.10 -10.41
C LEU A 78 5.94 4.65 -10.83
N GLU A 79 7.09 4.13 -10.43
CA GLU A 79 7.56 2.76 -10.66
C GLU A 79 6.80 1.68 -9.87
N THR A 80 6.17 2.04 -8.74
CA THR A 80 5.40 1.09 -7.89
C THR A 80 3.89 1.26 -7.99
N LEU A 81 3.42 2.07 -8.95
CA LEU A 81 1.99 2.35 -9.10
C LEU A 81 1.20 1.09 -9.47
N GLU A 82 1.72 0.27 -10.38
CA GLU A 82 1.09 -0.99 -10.78
C GLU A 82 1.06 -1.98 -9.62
N ASP A 83 2.21 -2.16 -8.94
CA ASP A 83 2.37 -3.02 -7.76
C ASP A 83 1.35 -2.65 -6.66
N PHE A 84 1.13 -1.34 -6.45
CA PHE A 84 0.16 -0.86 -5.47
C PHE A 84 -1.28 -1.26 -5.80
N TRP A 85 -1.70 -1.12 -7.05
CA TRP A 85 -3.06 -1.52 -7.46
C TRP A 85 -3.23 -3.02 -7.49
N HIS A 86 -2.19 -3.76 -7.91
CA HIS A 86 -2.15 -5.21 -7.82
C HIS A 86 -2.37 -5.67 -6.38
N MET A 87 -1.63 -5.10 -5.42
CA MET A 87 -1.80 -5.37 -4.00
C MET A 87 -3.24 -5.08 -3.54
N MET A 88 -3.80 -3.90 -3.86
CA MET A 88 -5.16 -3.54 -3.46
C MET A 88 -6.20 -4.54 -3.97
N PHE A 89 -6.07 -4.97 -5.22
CA PHE A 89 -6.98 -5.92 -5.84
C PHE A 89 -6.86 -7.31 -5.22
N CYS A 90 -5.64 -7.84 -5.10
CA CYS A 90 -5.37 -9.17 -4.56
C CYS A 90 -5.69 -9.30 -3.06
N GLU A 91 -5.54 -8.21 -2.29
CA GLU A 91 -5.92 -8.18 -0.87
C GLU A 91 -7.39 -7.81 -0.64
N ARG A 92 -8.16 -7.56 -1.72
CA ARG A 92 -9.58 -7.20 -1.66
C ARG A 92 -9.84 -5.97 -0.77
N SER A 93 -8.90 -5.03 -0.75
CA SER A 93 -8.99 -3.80 0.04
C SER A 93 -10.00 -2.82 -0.57
N THR A 94 -11.09 -2.55 0.14
CA THR A 94 -12.19 -1.67 -0.33
C THR A 94 -12.04 -0.23 0.11
N VAL A 95 -11.22 0.03 1.14
CA VAL A 95 -11.00 1.36 1.73
C VAL A 95 -9.52 1.71 1.63
N LEU A 96 -9.25 2.90 1.11
CA LEU A 96 -7.93 3.51 1.07
C LEU A 96 -7.97 4.83 1.85
N VAL A 97 -7.06 4.97 2.81
CA VAL A 97 -6.93 6.19 3.62
C VAL A 97 -5.58 6.83 3.33
N GLN A 98 -5.59 8.05 2.79
CA GLN A 98 -4.39 8.85 2.56
C GLN A 98 -4.28 9.92 3.64
N LEU A 99 -3.19 9.89 4.42
CA LEU A 99 -2.96 10.80 5.54
C LEU A 99 -2.14 12.05 5.18
N CYS A 100 -1.49 12.05 4.01
CA CYS A 100 -0.65 13.14 3.53
C CYS A 100 -1.34 13.96 2.44
N ASN A 101 -0.99 15.25 2.36
CA ASN A 101 -1.32 16.03 1.18
C ASN A 101 -0.39 15.64 0.01
N PHE A 102 -0.84 15.91 -1.21
CA PHE A 102 -0.02 15.71 -2.40
C PHE A 102 1.25 16.59 -2.40
N VAL A 103 1.20 17.74 -1.73
CA VAL A 103 2.32 18.67 -1.57
C VAL A 103 2.29 19.16 -0.13
N GLU A 104 3.42 19.08 0.56
CA GLU A 104 3.59 19.57 1.93
C GLU A 104 4.74 20.59 1.96
N GLY A 105 4.43 21.86 2.24
CA GLY A 105 5.40 22.97 2.22
C GLY A 105 5.85 23.44 0.82
N CYS A 106 6.82 24.35 0.78
CA CYS A 106 7.38 24.93 -0.46
C CYS A 106 8.55 24.11 -1.04
N ALA A 107 8.73 22.85 -0.64
CA ALA A 107 9.80 21.99 -1.14
C ALA A 107 9.47 21.52 -2.56
N TYR A 108 9.73 22.41 -3.52
CA TYR A 108 9.73 22.11 -4.94
C TYR A 108 11.01 21.33 -5.25
N LYS A 109 11.00 20.02 -4.99
CA LYS A 109 12.08 19.14 -5.42
C LYS A 109 11.51 17.90 -6.11
N ASP A 110 11.78 17.92 -7.40
CA ASP A 110 11.78 16.85 -8.39
C ASP A 110 10.44 16.33 -8.97
N ASN A 111 10.29 16.67 -10.25
CA ASN A 111 9.41 16.10 -11.27
C ASN A 111 7.91 16.41 -11.16
N MET A 112 7.57 17.67 -11.44
CA MET A 112 6.20 18.11 -11.78
C MET A 112 5.52 17.21 -12.84
N SER A 113 6.29 16.53 -13.70
CA SER A 113 5.78 15.56 -14.68
C SER A 113 5.21 14.26 -14.09
N SER A 114 5.85 13.68 -13.05
CA SER A 114 5.35 12.49 -12.36
C SER A 114 4.13 12.82 -11.51
N PHE A 115 4.13 14.01 -10.90
CA PHE A 115 3.04 14.52 -10.11
C PHE A 115 1.76 14.77 -10.92
N ASP A 116 1.88 15.42 -12.08
CA ASP A 116 0.75 15.65 -12.97
C ASP A 116 0.24 14.33 -13.56
N LYS A 117 1.12 13.37 -13.87
CA LYS A 117 0.72 12.01 -14.25
C LYS A 117 -0.04 11.33 -13.12
N TYR A 118 0.45 11.41 -11.89
CA TYR A 118 -0.21 10.86 -10.71
C TYR A 118 -1.57 11.52 -10.49
N LYS A 119 -1.66 12.84 -10.34
CA LYS A 119 -2.95 13.54 -10.21
C LYS A 119 -3.91 13.27 -11.35
N ARG A 120 -3.43 13.23 -12.61
CA ARG A 120 -4.28 12.94 -13.78
C ARG A 120 -4.74 11.48 -13.80
N PHE A 121 -3.90 10.55 -13.34
CA PHE A 121 -4.27 9.15 -13.15
C PHE A 121 -5.31 9.03 -12.04
N TRP A 122 -5.02 9.52 -10.82
CA TRP A 122 -5.92 9.46 -9.67
C TRP A 122 -7.24 10.20 -9.88
N SER A 123 -7.25 11.34 -10.57
CA SER A 123 -8.50 12.06 -10.90
C SER A 123 -9.35 11.34 -11.97
N LYS A 124 -8.73 10.59 -12.89
CA LYS A 124 -9.45 9.71 -13.82
C LYS A 124 -9.93 8.43 -13.13
N PHE A 125 -9.10 7.88 -12.25
CA PHE A 125 -9.37 6.62 -11.56
C PHE A 125 -10.38 6.77 -10.42
N TRP A 126 -10.38 7.89 -9.69
CA TRP A 126 -11.42 8.20 -8.70
C TRP A 126 -12.82 8.25 -9.36
N LYS A 127 -12.92 8.75 -10.59
CA LYS A 127 -14.18 8.71 -11.36
C LYS A 127 -14.58 7.28 -11.77
N LEU A 128 -13.63 6.36 -11.92
CA LEU A 128 -13.87 4.95 -12.22
C LEU A 128 -14.20 4.14 -10.95
N ALA A 129 -13.52 4.40 -9.83
CA ALA A 129 -13.76 3.82 -8.52
C ALA A 129 -15.15 4.23 -7.95
N ILE A 130 -15.57 5.49 -8.15
CA ILE A 130 -16.96 5.91 -7.90
C ILE A 130 -17.96 5.05 -8.68
N ARG A 131 -17.60 4.59 -9.89
CA ARG A 131 -18.46 3.74 -10.73
C ARG A 131 -18.46 2.28 -10.27
N PHE A 132 -17.37 1.80 -9.65
CA PHE A 132 -17.29 0.51 -8.97
C PHE A 132 -18.08 0.46 -7.65
N ASN A 133 -18.28 1.61 -6.99
CA ASN A 133 -18.93 1.67 -5.68
C ASN A 133 -20.43 2.07 -5.72
N ALA A 134 -20.96 2.51 -6.88
CA ALA A 134 -22.34 3.01 -6.98
C ALA A 134 -23.41 1.97 -7.40
N ARG A 135 -23.06 0.68 -7.58
CA ARG A 135 -24.03 -0.35 -8.07
C ARG A 135 -24.24 -1.58 -7.19
N ASN A 136 -23.49 -1.77 -6.11
CA ASN A 136 -23.59 -3.00 -5.30
C ASN A 136 -24.15 -2.78 -3.88
N PHE A 137 -24.88 -1.69 -3.64
CA PHE A 137 -25.72 -1.55 -2.44
C PHE A 137 -27.21 -1.56 -2.82
N GLY A 138 -27.65 -2.68 -3.38
CA GLY A 138 -29.04 -3.09 -3.45
C GLY A 138 -29.12 -4.53 -2.92
N GLY A 139 -29.75 -4.71 -1.76
CA GLY A 139 -29.64 -5.90 -0.94
C GLY A 139 -30.07 -7.23 -1.59
N GLY A 140 -29.42 -8.30 -1.15
CA GLY A 140 -29.79 -9.68 -1.43
C GLY A 140 -28.69 -10.62 -0.96
N ARG A 141 -29.01 -11.53 -0.03
CA ARG A 141 -28.11 -12.61 0.41
C ARG A 141 -27.72 -13.46 -0.81
N GLY A 142 -26.42 -13.54 -1.10
CA GLY A 142 -25.85 -14.47 -2.07
C GLY A 142 -24.48 -14.91 -1.57
N THR A 143 -24.34 -16.19 -1.24
CA THR A 143 -23.06 -16.84 -0.97
C THR A 143 -22.22 -16.80 -2.24
N ILE A 144 -21.00 -16.27 -2.16
CA ILE A 144 -20.02 -16.36 -3.25
C ILE A 144 -19.49 -17.80 -3.23
N ASP A 145 -19.78 -18.55 -4.29
CA ASP A 145 -19.22 -19.87 -4.56
C ASP A 145 -17.85 -19.70 -5.23
N ASP A 146 -16.78 -20.08 -4.54
CA ASP A 146 -15.38 -19.96 -4.97
C ASP A 146 -14.95 -21.06 -5.99
N SER A 147 -15.88 -21.84 -6.55
CA SER A 147 -15.54 -22.99 -7.42
C SER A 147 -15.43 -22.70 -8.92
N GLN A 148 -15.44 -21.45 -9.37
CA GLN A 148 -15.35 -21.13 -10.80
C GLN A 148 -14.11 -20.27 -11.13
N PRO A 149 -13.18 -20.74 -11.99
CA PRO A 149 -12.12 -19.88 -12.49
C PRO A 149 -12.71 -18.77 -13.36
N LEU A 150 -12.36 -17.52 -13.06
CA LEU A 150 -12.66 -16.35 -13.87
C LEU A 150 -11.91 -16.46 -15.22
N CYS A 151 -12.48 -17.17 -16.18
CA CYS A 151 -12.08 -17.06 -17.57
C CYS A 151 -12.35 -15.62 -18.05
N LEU A 152 -11.28 -14.88 -18.31
CA LEU A 152 -11.35 -13.59 -19.00
C LEU A 152 -11.89 -13.80 -20.42
N PRO A 153 -12.98 -13.14 -20.85
CA PRO A 153 -13.42 -13.23 -22.23
C PRO A 153 -12.54 -12.34 -23.11
N GLY A 154 -11.91 -12.95 -24.11
CA GLY A 154 -11.56 -12.29 -25.38
C GLY A 154 -10.10 -11.91 -25.58
N VAL A 155 -9.26 -12.89 -25.93
CA VAL A 155 -8.20 -12.70 -26.93
C VAL A 155 -8.25 -13.92 -27.85
N ALA A 156 -8.86 -13.73 -29.02
CA ALA A 156 -8.75 -14.60 -30.18
C ALA A 156 -8.05 -13.79 -31.27
#